data_AF-A0A3G9IXG9-F1
#
_entry.id   AF-A0A3G9IXG9-F1
#
_cell.length_a   1.000
_cell.length_b   1.000
_cell.length_c   1.000
_cell.angle_alpha   90.00
_cell.angle_beta   90.00
_cell.angle_gamma   90.00
#
_symmetry.space_group_name_H-M   'P 1'
#
loop_
_entity.id
_entity.type
_entity.pdbx_description
1 polymer ?
#
loop_
_entity_poly.entity_id
_entity_poly.type
_entity_poly.pdbx_seq_one_letter_code
_entity_poly.pdbx_strand_id
1 'polypeptide(L)'
;MNYNYFDYRELISKNLLSFLRQSGFSKLSFSKLTEISRPTIDQIIKGESPSPKQYNSQITKINETFQLPDDFFIVFQDEPTTTSRYAYAYSDHGRDVEKSPKTMELLNALDDILDVYSLYLK
;
A
#
# COMPACT_ATOMS: atom_id res chain seq x y z
N MET A 1 -8.29 -21.30 -5.78
CA MET A 1 -7.45 -21.99 -4.76
C MET A 1 -7.39 -21.08 -3.57
N ASN A 2 -7.60 -21.56 -2.33
CA ASN A 2 -7.53 -20.68 -1.16
C ASN A 2 -6.07 -20.65 -0.67
N TYR A 3 -5.36 -19.56 -0.95
CA TYR A 3 -3.99 -19.37 -0.50
C TYR A 3 -3.97 -18.98 0.98
N ASN A 4 -3.00 -19.51 1.73
CA ASN A 4 -2.71 -18.97 3.05
C ASN A 4 -1.81 -17.74 2.92
N TYR A 5 -2.43 -16.56 2.77
CA TYR A 5 -1.75 -15.27 2.64
C TYR A 5 -0.77 -14.99 3.78
N PHE A 6 -1.02 -15.52 4.98
CA PHE A 6 -0.14 -15.28 6.13
C PHE A 6 1.28 -15.86 5.94
N ASP A 7 1.40 -16.97 5.21
CA ASP A 7 2.69 -17.58 4.91
C ASP A 7 3.52 -16.72 3.94
N TYR A 8 2.82 -15.91 3.13
CA TYR A 8 3.41 -14.98 2.15
C TYR A 8 3.44 -13.53 2.63
N ARG A 9 3.21 -13.27 3.92
CA ARG A 9 3.01 -11.90 4.44
C ARG A 9 4.16 -10.93 4.15
N GLU A 10 5.40 -11.41 4.09
CA GLU A 10 6.59 -10.61 3.76
C GLU A 10 6.64 -10.20 2.28
N LEU A 11 6.08 -11.04 1.40
CA LEU A 11 5.97 -10.75 -0.02
C LEU A 11 4.78 -9.84 -0.28
N ILE A 12 3.64 -10.18 0.33
CA ILE A 12 2.41 -9.38 0.26
C ILE A 12 2.64 -7.98 0.81
N SER A 13 3.40 -7.80 1.89
CA SER A 13 3.69 -6.48 2.47
C SER A 13 4.40 -5.56 1.46
N LYS A 14 5.43 -6.07 0.78
CA LYS A 14 6.17 -5.35 -0.26
C LYS A 14 5.30 -5.03 -1.47
N ASN A 15 4.53 -6.01 -1.91
CA ASN A 15 3.68 -5.90 -3.09
C ASN A 15 2.51 -4.95 -2.89
N LEU A 16 1.89 -5.02 -1.71
CA LEU A 16 0.83 -4.10 -1.31
C LEU A 16 1.37 -2.66 -1.23
N LEU A 17 2.55 -2.47 -0.63
CA LEU A 17 3.18 -1.14 -0.58
C LEU A 17 3.47 -0.58 -1.97
N SER A 18 3.92 -1.42 -2.91
CA SER A 18 4.14 -1.01 -4.30
C SER A 18 2.83 -0.66 -4.99
N PHE A 19 1.81 -1.50 -4.84
CA PHE A 19 0.47 -1.26 -5.37
C PHE A 19 -0.13 0.07 -4.90
N LEU A 20 0.00 0.41 -3.60
CA LEU A 20 -0.45 1.70 -3.05
C LEU A 20 0.27 2.87 -3.74
N ARG A 21 1.60 2.78 -3.91
CA ARG A 21 2.41 3.84 -4.53
C ARG A 21 2.08 4.05 -6.00
N GLN A 22 1.92 2.97 -6.76
CA GLN A 22 1.60 3.04 -8.19
C GLN A 22 0.20 3.57 -8.46
N SER A 23 -0.75 3.18 -7.60
CA SER A 23 -2.14 3.60 -7.71
C SER A 23 -2.38 4.99 -7.12
N GLY A 24 -1.38 5.60 -6.48
CA GLY A 24 -1.50 6.92 -5.85
C GLY A 24 -2.35 6.94 -4.57
N PHE A 25 -2.51 5.80 -3.91
CA PHE A 25 -3.29 5.70 -2.67
C PHE A 25 -2.46 6.10 -1.44
N SER A 26 -2.98 7.03 -0.64
CA SER A 26 -2.55 7.18 0.75
C SER A 26 -3.17 6.07 1.61
N LYS A 27 -2.56 5.76 2.75
CA LYS A 27 -3.09 4.78 3.72
C LYS A 27 -4.53 5.10 4.13
N LEU A 28 -4.84 6.38 4.25
CA LEU A 28 -6.17 6.87 4.58
C LEU A 28 -7.18 6.61 3.46
N SER A 29 -6.85 6.99 2.23
CA SER A 29 -7.73 6.73 1.08
C SER A 29 -7.97 5.23 0.90
N PHE A 30 -6.93 4.42 1.06
CA PHE A 30 -6.99 2.97 0.98
C PHE A 30 -7.86 2.37 2.09
N SER A 31 -7.73 2.89 3.32
CA SER A 31 -8.56 2.51 4.47
C SER A 31 -10.04 2.79 4.23
N LYS A 32 -10.37 3.95 3.65
CA LYS A 32 -11.76 4.28 3.31
C LYS A 32 -12.31 3.38 2.21
N LEU A 33 -11.52 3.08 1.18
CA LEU A 33 -11.96 2.24 0.05
C LEU A 33 -12.19 0.78 0.44
N THR A 34 -11.28 0.22 1.25
CA THR A 34 -11.34 -1.19 1.67
C THR A 34 -12.17 -1.42 2.92
N GLU A 35 -12.59 -0.34 3.59
CA GLU A 35 -13.19 -0.36 4.93
C GLU A 35 -12.35 -1.20 5.93
N ILE A 36 -11.03 -1.13 5.80
CA ILE A 36 -10.07 -1.73 6.73
C ILE A 36 -9.46 -0.58 7.52
N SER A 37 -9.35 -0.73 8.84
CA SER A 37 -8.79 0.35 9.66
C SER A 37 -7.34 0.67 9.27
N ARG A 38 -6.96 1.95 9.32
CA ARG A 38 -5.57 2.38 9.04
C ARG A 38 -4.53 1.62 9.88
N PRO A 39 -4.72 1.39 11.19
CA PRO A 39 -3.77 0.59 11.97
C PRO A 39 -3.59 -0.83 11.42
N THR A 40 -4.67 -1.46 10.93
CA THR A 40 -4.60 -2.80 10.34
C THR A 40 -3.87 -2.78 9.00
N ILE A 41 -4.12 -1.77 8.15
CA ILE A 41 -3.35 -1.60 6.90
C ILE A 41 -1.87 -1.39 7.19
N ASP A 42 -1.54 -0.58 8.20
CA ASP A 42 -0.17 -0.37 8.63
C ASP A 42 0.49 -1.66 9.12
N GLN A 43 -0.22 -2.51 9.85
CA GLN A 43 0.27 -3.84 10.23
C GLN A 43 0.55 -4.70 9.00
N ILE A 44 -0.38 -4.75 8.04
CA ILE A 44 -0.21 -5.55 6.81
C ILE A 44 1.00 -5.06 6.00
N ILE A 45 1.19 -3.75 5.86
CA ILE A 45 2.34 -3.14 5.16
C ILE A 45 3.66 -3.44 5.89
N LYS A 46 3.64 -3.64 7.20
CA LYS A 46 4.80 -4.08 8.00
C LYS A 46 5.02 -5.60 8.00
N GLY A 47 4.14 -6.37 7.36
CA GLY A 47 4.17 -7.84 7.43
C GLY A 47 3.71 -8.40 8.78
N GLU A 48 3.03 -7.58 9.59
CA GLU A 48 2.53 -7.93 10.93
C GLU A 48 1.03 -8.28 10.88
N SER A 49 0.59 -9.15 11.79
CA SER A 49 -0.84 -9.42 12.00
C SER A 49 -1.11 -10.02 13.37
N PRO A 50 -2.24 -9.69 14.02
CA PRO A 50 -2.67 -10.33 15.26
C PRO A 50 -2.99 -11.83 15.08
N SER A 51 -3.45 -12.26 13.90
CA SER A 51 -3.70 -13.69 13.64
C SER A 51 -3.65 -14.03 12.14
N PRO A 52 -3.31 -15.29 11.78
CA PRO A 52 -3.37 -15.75 10.39
C PRO A 52 -4.76 -15.65 9.79
N LYS A 53 -5.81 -16.01 10.54
CA LYS A 53 -7.20 -15.96 10.06
C LYS A 53 -7.62 -14.52 9.72
N GLN A 54 -7.28 -13.57 10.58
CA GLN A 54 -7.57 -12.16 10.33
C GLN A 54 -6.78 -11.65 9.14
N TYR A 55 -5.48 -11.98 9.03
CA TYR A 55 -4.66 -11.58 7.89
C TYR A 55 -5.27 -12.05 6.57
N ASN A 56 -5.62 -13.34 6.48
CA ASN A 56 -6.22 -13.91 5.29
C ASN A 56 -7.52 -13.20 4.90
N SER A 57 -8.42 -12.98 5.87
CA SER A 57 -9.68 -12.28 5.64
C SER A 57 -9.49 -10.84 5.15
N GLN A 58 -8.48 -10.13 5.66
CA GLN A 58 -8.20 -8.75 5.23
C GLN A 58 -7.65 -8.72 3.81
N ILE A 59 -6.72 -9.62 3.45
CA ILE A 59 -6.20 -9.70 2.07
C ILE A 59 -7.29 -10.09 1.08
N THR A 60 -8.14 -11.06 1.42
CA THR A 60 -9.32 -11.40 0.59
C THR A 60 -10.22 -10.19 0.38
N LYS A 61 -10.53 -9.43 1.44
CA LYS A 61 -11.34 -8.21 1.34
C LYS A 61 -10.70 -7.17 0.41
N ILE A 62 -9.38 -7.00 0.48
CA ILE A 62 -8.65 -6.10 -0.43
C ILE A 62 -8.80 -6.59 -1.87
N ASN A 63 -8.54 -7.88 -2.14
CA ASN A 63 -8.69 -8.46 -3.47
C ASN A 63 -10.10 -8.25 -4.02
N GLU A 64 -11.14 -8.51 -3.23
CA GLU A 64 -12.54 -8.31 -3.62
C GLU A 64 -12.86 -6.84 -3.92
N THR A 65 -12.39 -5.92 -3.07
CA THR A 65 -12.61 -4.47 -3.22
C THR A 65 -12.08 -3.95 -4.56
N PHE A 66 -10.92 -4.44 -4.97
CA PHE A 66 -10.26 -4.03 -6.21
C PHE A 66 -10.46 -5.00 -7.37
N GLN A 67 -11.30 -6.04 -7.19
CA GLN A 67 -11.58 -7.09 -8.17
C GLN A 67 -10.29 -7.77 -8.70
N LEU A 68 -9.34 -7.99 -7.79
CA LEU A 68 -8.04 -8.60 -8.08
C LEU A 68 -8.12 -10.13 -7.96
N PRO A 69 -7.31 -10.87 -8.73
CA PRO A 69 -7.13 -12.31 -8.54
C PRO A 69 -6.64 -12.65 -7.12
N ASP A 70 -7.00 -13.85 -6.64
CA ASP A 70 -6.59 -14.33 -5.31
C ASP A 70 -5.06 -14.33 -5.14
N ASP A 71 -4.32 -14.72 -6.17
CA ASP A 71 -2.86 -14.79 -6.15
C ASP A 71 -2.16 -13.46 -6.44
N PHE A 72 -2.91 -12.36 -6.65
CA PHE A 72 -2.35 -11.09 -7.11
C PHE A 72 -1.15 -10.65 -6.26
N PHE A 73 -1.31 -10.52 -4.94
CA PHE A 73 -0.22 -10.08 -4.05
C PHE A 73 0.84 -11.14 -3.76
N ILE A 74 0.63 -12.40 -4.15
CA ILE A 74 1.64 -13.47 -4.05
C ILE A 74 2.52 -13.48 -5.30
N VAL A 75 1.96 -13.16 -6.45
CA VAL A 75 2.66 -13.12 -7.73
C VAL A 75 3.26 -11.73 -8.01
N PHE A 76 2.71 -10.66 -7.43
CA PHE A 76 3.07 -9.31 -7.83
C PHE A 76 4.58 -9.05 -7.66
N GLN A 77 5.23 -8.65 -8.75
CA GLN A 77 6.63 -8.25 -8.78
C GLN A 77 6.68 -6.94 -9.55
N ASP A 78 7.06 -5.89 -8.86
CA ASP A 78 7.17 -4.56 -9.42
C ASP A 78 8.60 -4.35 -9.94
N GLU A 79 8.89 -4.81 -11.17
CA GLU A 79 10.14 -4.44 -11.87
C GLU A 79 10.02 -3.00 -12.39
N PRO A 80 11.11 -2.22 -12.35
CA PRO A 80 11.07 -0.78 -12.57
C PRO A 80 10.60 -0.50 -13.99
N THR A 81 9.38 0.02 -14.14
CA THR A 81 8.93 0.60 -15.40
C THR A 81 9.80 1.82 -15.69
N THR A 82 10.91 1.54 -16.36
CA THR A 82 11.39 2.40 -17.42
C THR A 82 10.17 2.78 -18.25
N THR A 83 9.90 4.08 -18.31
CA THR A 83 8.95 4.77 -19.19
C THR A 83 7.44 4.75 -18.87
N SER A 84 7.05 5.82 -18.15
CA SER A 84 6.03 6.80 -18.53
C SER A 84 4.54 6.43 -18.52
N ARG A 85 3.80 7.06 -17.58
CA ARG A 85 2.62 7.85 -17.97
C ARG A 85 2.28 9.08 -17.13
N TYR A 86 3.06 9.36 -16.08
CA TYR A 86 3.15 10.71 -15.54
C TYR A 86 4.61 11.12 -15.55
N ALA A 87 5.01 11.76 -16.64
CA ALA A 87 6.19 12.59 -16.66
C ALA A 87 6.04 13.65 -15.56
N TYR A 88 6.53 13.32 -14.36
CA TYR A 88 7.14 14.33 -13.51
C TYR A 88 8.41 14.76 -14.25
N ALA A 89 8.20 15.62 -15.26
CA ALA A 89 9.22 16.55 -15.67
C ALA A 89 9.76 17.21 -14.39
N TYR A 90 11.09 17.28 -14.29
CA TYR A 90 11.87 17.72 -13.13
C TYR A 90 12.15 16.65 -12.06
N SER A 91 13.04 15.71 -12.37
CA SER A 91 14.34 15.64 -11.67
C SER A 91 15.18 14.46 -12.19
N ASP A 92 16.44 14.73 -12.48
CA ASP A 92 17.48 13.79 -12.89
C ASP A 92 17.93 12.83 -11.75
N HIS A 93 17.03 12.55 -10.79
CA HIS A 93 17.33 11.80 -9.55
C HIS A 93 16.49 10.52 -9.43
N GLY A 94 16.05 9.97 -10.57
CA GLY A 94 15.21 8.78 -10.63
C GLY A 94 15.99 7.48 -10.54
N ARG A 95 16.77 7.27 -9.47
CA ARG A 95 17.26 5.93 -9.09
C ARG A 95 17.40 5.84 -7.58
N ASP A 96 16.61 4.98 -6.96
CA ASP A 96 16.91 4.17 -5.76
C ASP A 96 17.79 4.78 -4.66
N VAL A 97 17.62 6.07 -4.37
CA VAL A 97 18.22 6.71 -3.19
C VAL A 97 17.15 6.68 -2.11
N GLU A 98 17.45 6.01 -1.00
CA GLU A 98 16.71 6.15 0.26
C GLU A 98 16.30 7.60 0.44
N LYS A 99 14.99 7.86 0.49
CA LYS A 99 14.46 9.21 0.62
C LYS A 99 15.13 9.88 1.81
N SER A 100 15.62 11.10 1.61
CA SER A 100 16.24 11.83 2.71
C SER A 100 15.28 11.90 3.92
N PRO A 101 15.78 11.88 5.16
CA PRO A 101 14.94 11.95 6.36
C PRO A 101 13.94 13.12 6.30
N LYS A 102 14.37 14.27 5.78
CA LYS A 102 13.54 15.46 5.58
C LYS A 102 12.40 15.22 4.58
N THR A 103 12.65 14.47 3.51
CA THR A 103 11.62 14.12 2.53
C THR A 103 10.58 13.18 3.14
N MET A 104 11.00 12.19 3.94
CA MET A 104 10.08 11.31 4.67
C MET A 104 9.25 12.09 5.70
N GLU A 105 9.87 13.02 6.43
CA GLU A 105 9.18 13.90 7.38
C GLU A 105 8.09 14.72 6.69
N LEU A 106 8.39 15.35 5.55
CA LEU A 106 7.41 16.12 4.78
C LEU A 106 6.26 15.25 4.23
N LEU A 107 6.56 14.03 3.77
CA LEU A 107 5.54 13.09 3.32
C LEU A 107 4.64 12.63 4.46
N ASN A 108 5.20 12.36 5.63
CA ASN A 108 4.42 12.01 6.82
C ASN A 108 3.53 13.19 7.26
N ALA A 109 4.06 14.41 7.27
CA ALA A 109 3.28 15.60 7.59
C ALA A 109 2.12 15.83 6.59
N LEU A 110 2.30 15.48 5.31
CA LEU A 110 1.22 15.52 4.33
C LEU A 110 0.14 14.48 4.65
N ASP A 111 0.53 13.25 5.02
CA ASP A 111 -0.42 12.22 5.46
C ASP A 111 -1.23 12.68 6.69
N ASP A 112 -0.59 13.35 7.65
CA ASP A 112 -1.27 13.92 8.82
C ASP A 112 -2.30 15.01 8.44
N ILE A 113 -1.97 15.87 7.47
CA ILE A 113 -2.91 16.90 6.96
C ILE A 113 -4.11 16.24 6.27
N LEU A 114 -3.87 15.21 5.46
CA LEU A 114 -4.95 14.47 4.80
C LEU A 114 -5.85 13.78 5.81
N ASP A 115 -5.29 13.24 6.89
CA ASP A 115 -6.05 12.67 8.01
C ASP A 115 -6.99 13.68 8.64
N VAL A 116 -6.50 14.88 8.97
CA VAL A 116 -7.33 15.95 9.52
C VAL A 116 -8.42 16.35 8.54
N TYR A 117 -8.08 16.55 7.27
CA TYR A 117 -9.05 16.92 6.23
C TYR A 117 -10.17 15.88 6.10
N SER A 118 -9.84 14.60 6.27
CA SER A 118 -10.78 13.51 6.14
C SER A 118 -11.89 13.48 7.20
N LEU A 119 -11.71 14.17 8.33
CA LEU A 119 -12.74 14.38 9.36
C LEU A 119 -13.87 15.29 8.87
N TYR A 120 -13.59 16.14 7.88
CA TYR A 120 -14.55 17.11 7.33
C TYR A 120 -15.26 16.61 6.07
N LEU A 121 -14.78 15.53 5.46
CA LEU A 121 -15.43 14.86 4.34
C LEU A 121 -16.42 13.81 4.87
N LYS A 122 -17.72 14.10 4.72
CA LYS A 122 -18.83 13.16 4.98
C LYS A 122 -18.99 12.13 3.87
#